data_AF-A0A1G1W994-F1
#
_entry.id   AF-A0A1G1W994-F1
#
_cell.length_a   1.000
_cell.length_b   1.000
_cell.length_c   1.000
_cell.angle_alpha   90.00
_cell.angle_beta   90.00
_cell.angle_gamma   90.00
#
_symmetry.space_group_name_H-M   'P 1'
#
loop_
_entity.id
_entity.type
_entity.pdbx_description
1 polymer ?
#
loop_
_entity_poly.entity_id
_entity_poly.type
_entity_poly.pdbx_seq_one_letter_code
_entity_poly.pdbx_strand_id
1 'polypeptide(L)'
;MRDSWIKLYRKLVNNDLIRDATCLQIFVWILLNVDRQTGKMTLGRKWASNFFNIPDTTFYGALKRLEKKYEIIDLKTIKTTIKYTEVTVKKWRFYQYEDKDTDNQPTINRQSTDTLQEYKNKRNKEKESNKEKVLAILENPEIISEKARVFGLRLDAVRLEIQKCADWWGESRKELKKPQAAVNNWLSRVKPYSKPTEQQDEDFLQKRIKQENQITEQVKEISPEQREKNLTRLAEIKDKLESMRMEAHGKQS
;
A
#
# COMPACT_ATOMS: atom_id res chain seq x y z
N MET A 1 -22.06 19.98 -21.69
CA MET A 1 -21.89 19.47 -20.32
C MET A 1 -22.12 17.97 -20.36
N ARG A 2 -21.24 17.15 -19.78
CA ARG A 2 -21.46 15.69 -19.72
C ARG A 2 -22.28 15.37 -18.48
N ASP A 3 -23.28 14.50 -18.64
CA ASP A 3 -24.24 14.12 -17.60
C ASP A 3 -23.52 13.69 -16.32
N SER A 4 -23.62 14.54 -15.29
CA SER A 4 -22.97 14.35 -13.99
C SER A 4 -23.99 13.93 -12.95
N TRP A 5 -24.63 12.79 -13.19
CA TRP A 5 -25.44 12.09 -12.19
C TRP A 5 -24.55 11.54 -11.06
N ILE A 6 -24.98 11.76 -9.82
CA ILE A 6 -24.34 11.22 -8.63
C ILE A 6 -25.17 10.02 -8.15
N LYS A 7 -24.54 8.85 -8.04
CA LYS A 7 -25.18 7.67 -7.46
C LYS A 7 -25.25 7.83 -5.93
N LEU A 8 -26.46 7.96 -5.40
CA LEU A 8 -26.73 7.88 -3.97
C LEU A 8 -27.42 6.55 -3.66
N TYR A 9 -26.94 5.84 -2.65
CA TYR A 9 -27.56 4.60 -2.22
C TYR A 9 -28.88 4.89 -1.49
N ARG A 10 -29.97 4.22 -1.90
CA ARG A 10 -31.30 4.35 -1.25
C ARG A 10 -31.27 4.08 0.26
N LYS A 11 -30.30 3.30 0.74
CA LYS A 11 -30.06 3.06 2.17
C LYS A 11 -29.81 4.36 2.97
N LEU A 12 -29.43 5.45 2.31
CA LEU A 12 -29.28 6.76 2.93
C LEU A 12 -30.59 7.29 3.53
N VAL A 13 -31.75 6.94 2.95
CA VAL A 13 -33.08 7.35 3.47
C VAL A 13 -33.31 6.84 4.89
N ASN A 14 -32.77 5.65 5.20
CA ASN A 14 -32.89 5.03 6.52
C ASN A 14 -31.72 5.37 7.45
N ASN A 15 -30.79 6.20 7.01
CA ASN A 15 -29.64 6.61 7.81
C ASN A 15 -29.96 7.93 8.53
N ASP A 16 -29.64 8.01 9.82
CA ASP A 16 -29.84 9.22 10.63
C ASP A 16 -29.16 10.47 10.05
N LEU A 17 -28.13 10.30 9.21
CA LEU A 17 -27.48 11.38 8.48
C LEU A 17 -28.45 12.21 7.62
N ILE A 18 -29.53 11.61 7.10
CA ILE A 18 -30.52 12.31 6.28
C ILE A 18 -31.22 13.45 7.05
N ARG A 19 -31.28 13.33 8.39
CA ARG A 19 -31.90 14.33 9.27
C ARG A 19 -30.95 15.47 9.66
N ASP A 20 -29.64 15.30 9.46
CA ASP A 20 -28.61 16.29 9.77
C ASP A 20 -28.14 16.95 8.46
N ALA A 21 -28.91 17.95 8.01
CA ALA A 21 -28.71 18.62 6.72
C ALA A 21 -27.28 19.14 6.53
N THR A 22 -26.68 19.72 7.58
CA THR A 22 -25.31 20.23 7.56
C THR A 22 -24.30 19.12 7.35
N CYS A 23 -24.41 18.02 8.10
CA CYS A 23 -23.49 16.88 7.94
C CYS A 23 -23.66 16.23 6.57
N LEU A 24 -24.89 16.09 6.08
CA LEU A 24 -25.16 15.51 4.77
C LEU A 24 -24.55 16.36 3.65
N GLN A 25 -24.77 17.68 3.68
CA GLN A 25 -24.21 18.61 2.70
C GLN A 25 -22.68 18.53 2.66
N ILE A 26 -22.03 18.57 3.83
CA ILE A 26 -20.57 18.46 3.94
C ILE A 26 -20.09 17.10 3.45
N PHE A 27 -20.79 16.01 3.81
CA PHE A 27 -20.41 14.66 3.40
C PHE A 27 -20.49 14.46 1.89
N VAL A 28 -21.58 14.92 1.26
CA VAL A 28 -21.72 14.87 -0.21
C VAL A 28 -20.59 15.65 -0.87
N TRP A 29 -20.28 16.85 -0.37
CA TRP A 29 -19.15 17.62 -0.88
C TRP A 29 -17.81 16.89 -0.73
N ILE A 30 -17.56 16.25 0.42
CA ILE A 30 -16.35 15.42 0.63
C ILE A 30 -16.30 14.30 -0.43
N LEU A 31 -17.38 13.56 -0.65
CA LEU A 31 -17.43 12.48 -1.64
C LEU A 31 -17.07 12.95 -3.06
N LEU A 32 -17.39 14.20 -3.40
CA LEU A 32 -17.09 14.78 -4.70
C LEU A 32 -15.65 15.28 -4.85
N ASN A 33 -14.98 15.60 -3.75
CA ASN A 33 -13.66 16.26 -3.75
C ASN A 33 -12.52 15.38 -3.25
N VAL A 34 -12.81 14.20 -2.69
CA VAL A 34 -11.77 13.24 -2.31
C VAL A 34 -11.05 12.68 -3.53
N ASP A 35 -9.76 12.40 -3.36
CA ASP A 35 -8.97 11.71 -4.37
C ASP A 35 -9.60 10.34 -4.67
N ARG A 36 -9.90 10.08 -5.95
CA ARG A 36 -10.66 8.89 -6.34
C ARG A 36 -9.95 7.58 -6.03
N GLN A 37 -8.63 7.55 -5.98
CA GLN A 37 -7.86 6.33 -5.74
C GLN A 37 -7.75 6.02 -4.25
N THR A 38 -7.57 7.06 -3.44
CA THR A 38 -7.24 6.94 -2.01
C THR A 38 -8.43 7.21 -1.09
N GLY A 39 -9.44 7.94 -1.54
CA GLY A 39 -10.60 8.37 -0.73
C GLY A 39 -10.24 9.43 0.30
N LYS A 40 -9.14 10.15 0.08
CA LYS A 40 -8.58 11.13 1.01
C LYS A 40 -8.63 12.53 0.44
N MET A 41 -8.75 13.51 1.34
CA MET A 41 -8.51 14.91 1.00
C MET A 41 -7.93 15.67 2.18
N THR A 42 -7.18 16.73 1.88
CA THR A 42 -6.70 17.67 2.89
C THR A 42 -7.54 18.94 2.81
N LEU A 43 -8.03 19.40 3.96
CA LEU A 43 -8.92 20.56 4.01
C LEU A 43 -8.48 21.59 5.05
N GLY A 44 -8.54 22.85 4.63
CA GLY A 44 -8.27 24.02 5.45
C GLY A 44 -9.56 24.53 6.09
N ARG A 45 -9.57 24.70 7.41
CA ARG A 45 -10.79 25.00 8.19
C ARG A 45 -11.45 26.33 7.78
N LYS A 46 -10.65 27.39 7.63
CA LYS A 46 -11.12 28.73 7.24
C LYS A 46 -11.70 28.78 5.83
N TRP A 47 -11.08 28.06 4.89
CA TRP A 47 -11.57 28.02 3.52
C TRP A 47 -12.92 27.30 3.44
N ALA A 48 -13.05 26.15 4.12
CA ALA A 48 -14.29 25.39 4.11
C ALA A 48 -15.44 26.15 4.78
N SER A 49 -15.17 26.82 5.90
CA SER A 49 -16.11 27.73 6.57
C SER A 49 -16.66 28.81 5.63
N ASN A 50 -15.79 29.50 4.89
CA ASN A 50 -16.18 30.48 3.88
C ASN A 50 -17.00 29.86 2.73
N PHE A 51 -16.60 28.66 2.27
CA PHE A 51 -17.27 27.97 1.17
C PHE A 51 -18.71 27.55 1.54
N PHE A 52 -18.92 27.03 2.75
CA PHE A 52 -20.23 26.58 3.23
C PHE A 52 -21.04 27.70 3.88
N ASN A 53 -20.47 28.89 4.08
CA ASN A 53 -21.07 30.01 4.81
C ASN A 53 -21.55 29.60 6.22
N ILE A 54 -20.74 28.83 6.95
CA ILE A 54 -21.03 28.41 8.33
C ILE A 54 -19.80 28.66 9.22
N PRO A 55 -19.96 28.92 10.53
CA PRO A 55 -18.82 29.14 11.41
C PRO A 55 -17.83 27.97 11.44
N ASP A 56 -16.53 28.26 11.57
CA ASP A 56 -15.45 27.27 11.67
C ASP A 56 -15.73 26.20 12.75
N THR A 57 -16.34 26.62 13.86
CA THR A 57 -16.72 25.76 14.98
C THR A 57 -17.82 24.78 14.58
N THR A 58 -18.84 25.27 13.86
CA THR A 58 -19.95 24.46 13.34
C THR A 58 -19.46 23.48 12.29
N PHE A 59 -18.59 23.91 11.37
CA PHE A 59 -17.99 23.04 10.36
C PHE A 59 -17.16 21.92 11.00
N TYR A 60 -16.28 22.26 11.94
CA TYR A 60 -15.47 21.27 12.66
C TYR A 60 -16.34 20.33 13.53
N GLY A 61 -17.39 20.87 14.16
CA GLY A 61 -18.39 20.09 14.88
C GLY A 61 -19.10 19.09 13.97
N ALA A 62 -19.49 19.50 12.76
CA ALA A 62 -20.10 18.61 11.77
C ALA A 62 -19.12 17.50 11.33
N LEU A 63 -17.85 17.83 11.06
CA LEU A 63 -16.82 16.81 10.79
C LEU A 63 -16.68 15.81 11.95
N LYS A 64 -16.71 16.28 13.19
CA LYS A 64 -16.67 15.41 14.38
C LYS A 64 -17.92 14.53 14.52
N ARG A 65 -19.10 15.02 14.14
CA ARG A 65 -20.32 14.19 14.07
C ARG A 65 -20.20 13.13 12.97
N LEU A 66 -19.71 13.49 11.78
CA LEU A 66 -19.45 12.56 10.69
C LEU A 66 -18.44 11.46 11.08
N GLU A 67 -17.43 11.80 11.89
CA GLU A 67 -16.44 10.85 12.41
C GLU A 67 -17.00 9.95 13.51
N LYS A 68 -17.61 10.53 14.56
CA LYS A 68 -17.95 9.79 15.79
C LYS A 68 -19.38 9.27 15.83
N LYS A 69 -20.35 10.06 15.35
CA LYS A 69 -21.77 9.70 15.41
C LYS A 69 -22.15 8.81 14.24
N TYR A 70 -21.73 9.19 13.03
CA TYR A 70 -22.10 8.48 11.80
C TYR A 70 -21.03 7.49 11.34
N GLU A 71 -19.81 7.58 11.87
CA GLU A 71 -18.70 6.66 11.59
C GLU A 71 -18.43 6.44 10.09
N ILE A 72 -18.54 7.50 9.29
CA ILE A 72 -18.40 7.46 7.82
C ILE A 72 -17.11 8.12 7.32
N ILE A 73 -16.44 8.90 8.17
CA ILE A 73 -15.13 9.49 7.88
C ILE A 73 -14.17 9.28 9.05
N ASP A 74 -12.87 9.38 8.79
CA ASP A 74 -11.81 9.50 9.78
C ASP A 74 -11.11 10.86 9.63
N LEU A 75 -10.85 11.52 10.76
CA LEU A 75 -10.13 12.79 10.79
C LEU A 75 -8.71 12.58 11.33
N LYS A 76 -7.72 13.03 10.57
CA LYS A 76 -6.33 13.08 11.02
C LYS A 76 -5.82 14.50 10.96
N THR A 77 -5.58 15.09 12.12
CA THR A 77 -4.90 16.39 12.21
C THR A 77 -3.43 16.19 11.84
N ILE A 78 -2.97 16.88 10.80
CA ILE A 78 -1.59 16.79 10.35
C ILE A 78 -0.73 17.60 11.34
N LYS A 79 0.10 16.90 12.13
CA LYS A 79 0.89 17.47 13.24
C LYS A 79 1.81 18.63 12.83
N THR A 80 2.28 18.64 11.58
CA THR A 80 3.18 19.68 11.06
C THR A 80 2.47 20.99 10.71
N THR A 81 1.13 21.01 10.62
CA THR A 81 0.39 22.25 10.38
C THR A 81 -1.03 22.13 10.94
N ILE A 82 -1.27 22.68 12.13
CA ILE A 82 -2.59 22.72 12.83
C ILE A 82 -3.71 23.30 11.95
N LYS A 83 -3.35 24.01 10.87
CA LYS A 83 -4.25 24.65 9.91
C LYS A 83 -4.98 23.67 8.98
N TYR A 84 -4.45 22.47 8.77
CA TYR A 84 -4.99 21.49 7.82
C TYR A 84 -5.41 20.19 8.51
N THR A 85 -6.54 19.65 8.06
CA THR A 85 -7.09 18.38 8.53
C THR A 85 -7.17 17.43 7.34
N GLU A 86 -6.57 16.25 7.46
CA GLU A 86 -6.77 15.16 6.50
C GLU A 86 -8.08 14.45 6.84
N VAL A 87 -8.94 14.28 5.83
CA VAL A 87 -10.19 13.54 5.93
C VAL A 87 -10.09 12.32 5.04
N THR A 88 -10.41 11.15 5.60
CA THR A 88 -10.47 9.88 4.87
C THR A 88 -11.89 9.36 4.91
N VAL A 89 -12.48 9.03 3.76
CA VAL A 89 -13.82 8.43 3.70
C VAL A 89 -13.72 6.93 4.03
N LYS A 90 -14.45 6.50 5.06
CA LYS A 90 -14.51 5.07 5.41
C LYS A 90 -15.21 4.30 4.31
N LYS A 91 -14.71 3.09 4.04
CA LYS A 91 -15.27 2.20 3.01
C LYS A 91 -15.34 2.87 1.61
N TRP A 92 -14.46 3.84 1.31
CA TRP A 92 -14.42 4.56 0.02
C TRP A 92 -14.55 3.65 -1.21
N ARG A 93 -13.85 2.51 -1.19
CA ARG A 93 -13.87 1.52 -2.27
C ARG A 93 -15.27 0.97 -2.60
N PHE A 94 -16.18 0.93 -1.63
CA PHE A 94 -17.57 0.49 -1.85
C PHE A 94 -18.38 1.55 -2.61
N TYR A 95 -18.09 2.84 -2.42
CA TYR A 95 -18.75 3.92 -3.15
C TYR A 95 -18.30 4.04 -4.60
N GLN A 96 -17.13 3.48 -4.94
CA GLN A 96 -16.54 3.54 -6.29
C GLN A 96 -16.73 2.25 -7.10
N TYR A 97 -17.35 1.20 -6.53
CA TYR A 97 -17.68 0.02 -7.31
C TYR A 97 -18.82 0.38 -8.27
N GLU A 98 -18.51 0.41 -9.56
CA GLU A 98 -19.53 0.19 -10.57
C GLU A 98 -20.10 -1.19 -10.29
N ASP A 99 -21.40 -1.27 -9.98
CA ASP A 99 -22.17 -2.47 -10.28
C ASP A 99 -21.89 -2.76 -11.75
N LYS A 100 -21.01 -3.73 -11.99
CA LYS A 100 -20.99 -4.39 -13.28
C LYS A 100 -22.39 -4.96 -13.40
N ASP A 101 -23.13 -4.54 -14.42
CA ASP A 101 -24.34 -5.23 -14.84
C ASP A 101 -24.00 -6.70 -15.04
N THR A 102 -24.20 -7.52 -14.00
CA THR A 102 -24.32 -8.97 -14.12
C THR A 102 -25.80 -9.25 -14.25
N ASP A 103 -26.32 -8.98 -15.44
CA ASP A 103 -27.47 -9.71 -15.94
C ASP A 103 -26.98 -11.13 -16.25
N ASN A 104 -27.23 -12.04 -15.31
CA ASN A 104 -27.43 -13.49 -15.43
C ASN A 104 -27.21 -14.16 -14.05
N GLN A 105 -28.34 -14.58 -13.47
CA GLN A 105 -28.58 -15.47 -12.32
C GLN A 105 -27.63 -16.71 -12.26
N PRO A 106 -27.52 -17.50 -11.16
CA PRO A 106 -28.55 -17.74 -10.14
C PRO A 106 -28.11 -17.87 -8.66
N THR A 107 -29.12 -17.83 -7.80
CA THR A 107 -29.19 -18.21 -6.39
C THR A 107 -28.23 -19.34 -5.97
N ILE A 108 -27.29 -19.07 -5.06
CA ILE A 108 -26.65 -20.14 -4.27
C ILE A 108 -26.62 -19.71 -2.80
N ASN A 109 -27.66 -20.16 -2.10
CA ASN A 109 -27.60 -20.44 -0.67
C ASN A 109 -26.55 -21.55 -0.49
N ARG A 110 -25.35 -21.22 -0.02
CA ARG A 110 -24.42 -22.16 0.65
C ARG A 110 -23.39 -21.36 1.45
N GLN A 111 -23.32 -21.67 2.74
CA GLN A 111 -22.31 -21.21 3.67
C GLN A 111 -20.90 -21.49 3.13
N SER A 112 -19.94 -20.58 3.33
CA SER A 112 -18.51 -20.92 3.23
C SER A 112 -17.64 -20.04 4.13
N THR A 113 -17.35 -20.53 5.33
CA THR A 113 -16.31 -20.01 6.22
C THR A 113 -14.88 -20.30 5.73
N ASP A 114 -14.69 -21.05 4.64
CA ASP A 114 -13.36 -21.42 4.11
C ASP A 114 -12.73 -20.43 3.12
N THR A 115 -13.44 -19.37 2.71
CA THR A 115 -13.04 -18.56 1.53
C THR A 115 -11.91 -17.54 1.80
N LEU A 116 -11.60 -17.20 3.06
CA LEU A 116 -10.68 -16.10 3.38
C LEU A 116 -9.19 -16.50 3.42
N GLN A 117 -8.88 -17.76 3.73
CA GLN A 117 -7.49 -18.21 3.91
C GLN A 117 -6.83 -18.57 2.58
N GLU A 118 -7.53 -19.29 1.70
CA GLU A 118 -7.03 -19.59 0.35
C GLU A 118 -6.82 -18.33 -0.49
N TYR A 119 -7.72 -17.34 -0.38
CA TYR A 119 -7.59 -16.08 -1.10
C TYR A 119 -6.32 -15.33 -0.65
N LYS A 120 -6.05 -15.26 0.66
CA LYS A 120 -4.84 -14.59 1.19
C LYS A 120 -3.56 -15.31 0.74
N ASN A 121 -3.56 -16.64 0.73
CA ASN A 121 -2.42 -17.44 0.30
C ASN A 121 -2.13 -17.26 -1.20
N LYS A 122 -3.18 -17.23 -2.05
CA LYS A 122 -3.02 -16.93 -3.48
C LYS A 122 -2.49 -15.51 -3.72
N ARG A 123 -2.97 -14.52 -2.96
CA ARG A 123 -2.50 -13.12 -3.02
C ARG A 123 -1.02 -12.96 -2.70
N ASN A 124 -0.51 -13.66 -1.69
CA ASN A 124 0.89 -13.52 -1.29
C ASN A 124 1.82 -14.13 -2.35
N LYS A 125 1.44 -15.29 -2.92
CA LYS A 125 2.19 -15.92 -4.02
C LYS A 125 2.28 -15.04 -5.27
N GLU A 126 1.21 -14.34 -5.64
CA GLU A 126 1.22 -13.45 -6.81
C GLU A 126 2.14 -12.24 -6.64
N LYS A 127 2.29 -11.71 -5.42
CA LYS A 127 3.20 -10.60 -5.10
C LYS A 127 4.66 -10.99 -5.17
N GLU A 128 5.01 -12.12 -4.54
CA GLU A 128 6.37 -12.68 -4.58
C GLU A 128 6.76 -12.98 -6.04
N SER A 129 5.87 -13.61 -6.80
CA SER A 129 6.10 -13.92 -8.22
C SER A 129 6.35 -12.68 -9.08
N ASN A 130 5.63 -11.58 -8.86
CA ASN A 130 5.85 -10.35 -9.62
C ASN A 130 7.20 -9.69 -9.32
N LYS A 131 7.62 -9.67 -8.05
CA LYS A 131 8.90 -9.10 -7.65
C LYS A 131 10.05 -9.92 -8.24
N GLU A 132 9.99 -11.24 -8.14
CA GLU A 132 10.99 -12.15 -8.72
C GLU A 132 11.13 -11.98 -10.24
N LYS A 133 10.02 -11.86 -10.97
CA LYS A 133 10.03 -11.63 -12.43
C LYS A 133 10.77 -10.34 -12.84
N VAL A 134 10.73 -9.30 -12.00
CA VAL A 134 11.47 -8.05 -12.28
C VAL A 134 12.93 -8.19 -11.87
N LEU A 135 13.21 -8.85 -10.74
CA LEU A 135 14.58 -9.07 -10.26
C LEU A 135 15.38 -10.02 -11.17
N ALA A 136 14.74 -10.97 -11.86
CA ALA A 136 15.39 -11.81 -12.87
C ALA A 136 16.06 -10.99 -13.99
N ILE A 137 15.65 -9.75 -14.22
CA ILE A 137 16.31 -8.85 -15.18
C ILE A 137 17.70 -8.43 -14.69
N LEU A 138 17.93 -8.40 -13.37
CA LEU A 138 19.23 -8.10 -12.77
C LEU A 138 20.22 -9.27 -12.90
N GLU A 139 19.73 -10.48 -13.12
CA GLU A 139 20.58 -11.67 -13.28
C GLU A 139 21.29 -11.70 -14.63
N ASN A 140 20.77 -10.98 -15.63
CA ASN A 140 21.39 -10.88 -16.95
C ASN A 140 22.15 -9.55 -17.13
N PRO A 141 23.49 -9.54 -17.01
CA PRO A 141 24.28 -8.31 -17.08
C PRO A 141 24.25 -7.63 -18.46
N GLU A 142 24.04 -8.38 -19.55
CA GLU A 142 23.96 -7.83 -20.92
C GLU A 142 22.68 -6.99 -21.11
N ILE A 143 21.58 -7.42 -20.48
CA ILE A 143 20.32 -6.66 -20.53
C ILE A 143 20.45 -5.33 -19.77
N ILE A 144 21.23 -5.32 -18.69
CA ILE A 144 21.47 -4.12 -17.88
C ILE A 144 22.34 -3.13 -18.66
N SER A 145 23.40 -3.60 -19.32
CA SER A 145 24.27 -2.74 -20.13
C SER A 145 23.54 -2.16 -21.33
N GLU A 146 22.70 -2.94 -22.00
CA GLU A 146 21.87 -2.43 -23.10
C GLU A 146 20.87 -1.37 -22.61
N LYS A 147 20.21 -1.59 -21.47
CA LYS A 147 19.33 -0.58 -20.88
C LYS A 147 20.07 0.70 -20.48
N ALA A 148 21.27 0.58 -19.90
CA ALA A 148 22.11 1.71 -19.55
C ALA A 148 22.43 2.55 -20.80
N ARG A 149 22.80 1.90 -21.90
CA ARG A 149 23.06 2.54 -23.19
C ARG A 149 21.80 3.21 -23.78
N VAL A 150 20.67 2.50 -23.83
CA VAL A 150 19.41 2.99 -24.42
C VAL A 150 18.85 4.19 -23.67
N PHE A 151 18.89 4.17 -22.34
CA PHE A 151 18.32 5.23 -21.50
C PHE A 151 19.35 6.30 -21.09
N GLY A 152 20.61 6.17 -21.51
CA GLY A 152 21.68 7.10 -21.15
C GLY A 152 21.97 7.16 -19.66
N LEU A 153 21.79 6.02 -18.96
CA LEU A 153 21.94 5.89 -17.51
C LEU A 153 23.20 5.11 -17.18
N ARG A 154 23.77 5.35 -15.99
CA ARG A 154 24.85 4.49 -15.47
C ARG A 154 24.32 3.11 -15.08
N LEU A 155 25.18 2.10 -15.15
CA LEU A 155 24.85 0.71 -14.82
C LEU A 155 24.28 0.55 -13.40
N ASP A 156 24.88 1.22 -12.42
CA ASP A 156 24.45 1.22 -11.02
C ASP A 156 23.10 1.92 -10.82
N ALA A 157 22.87 3.03 -11.53
CA ALA A 157 21.58 3.71 -11.54
C ALA A 157 20.49 2.82 -12.14
N VAL A 158 20.76 2.12 -13.25
CA VAL A 158 19.82 1.15 -13.84
C VAL A 158 19.50 0.03 -12.86
N ARG A 159 20.50 -0.54 -12.17
CA ARG A 159 20.29 -1.58 -11.17
C ARG A 159 19.41 -1.09 -10.02
N LEU A 160 19.67 0.12 -9.51
CA LEU A 160 18.89 0.73 -8.45
C LEU A 160 17.43 0.97 -8.88
N GLU A 161 17.21 1.45 -10.09
CA GLU A 161 15.87 1.72 -10.60
C GLU A 161 15.09 0.45 -10.93
N ILE A 162 15.76 -0.61 -11.39
CA ILE A 162 15.14 -1.94 -11.51
C ILE A 162 14.75 -2.48 -10.14
N GLN A 163 15.57 -2.30 -9.11
CA GLN A 163 15.22 -2.69 -7.74
C GLN A 163 13.96 -1.95 -7.24
N LYS A 164 13.90 -0.63 -7.41
CA LYS A 164 12.72 0.17 -7.07
C LYS A 164 11.48 -0.27 -7.85
N CYS A 165 11.65 -0.60 -9.14
CA CYS A 165 10.59 -1.14 -9.98
C CYS A 165 10.10 -2.50 -9.46
N ALA A 166 11.00 -3.38 -9.02
CA ALA A 166 10.67 -4.68 -8.45
C ALA A 166 9.89 -4.55 -7.13
N ASP A 167 10.31 -3.65 -6.24
CA ASP A 167 9.62 -3.39 -4.98
C ASP A 167 8.21 -2.82 -5.23
N TRP A 168 8.08 -1.88 -6.18
CA TRP A 168 6.78 -1.34 -6.58
C TRP A 168 5.85 -2.42 -7.16
N TRP A 169 6.37 -3.32 -8.01
CA TRP A 169 5.58 -4.42 -8.56
C TRP A 169 5.28 -5.53 -7.55
N GLY A 170 6.11 -5.71 -6.52
CA GLY A 170 5.83 -6.58 -5.38
C GLY A 170 4.64 -6.10 -4.53
N GLU A 171 4.39 -4.79 -4.50
CA GLU A 171 3.20 -4.22 -3.85
C GLU A 171 1.97 -4.17 -4.75
N SER A 172 2.18 -4.26 -6.07
CA SER A 172 1.12 -4.21 -7.08
C SER A 172 0.18 -5.41 -6.98
N ARG A 173 -1.11 -5.15 -7.21
CA ARG A 173 -2.18 -6.17 -7.22
C ARG A 173 -2.44 -6.74 -8.61
N LYS A 174 -1.70 -6.28 -9.62
CA LYS A 174 -1.88 -6.71 -11.01
C LYS A 174 -0.82 -7.75 -11.35
N GLU A 175 -1.23 -8.80 -12.04
CA GLU A 175 -0.30 -9.78 -12.58
C GLU A 175 0.65 -9.11 -13.59
N LEU A 176 1.95 -9.31 -13.41
CA LEU A 176 2.96 -8.82 -14.33
C LEU A 176 3.21 -9.85 -15.44
N LYS A 177 2.67 -9.56 -16.64
CA LYS A 177 2.83 -10.41 -17.83
C LYS A 177 4.10 -10.12 -18.63
N LYS A 178 4.59 -8.87 -18.62
CA LYS A 178 5.73 -8.42 -19.42
C LYS A 178 6.72 -7.61 -18.57
N PRO A 179 7.61 -8.26 -17.81
CA PRO A 179 8.51 -7.58 -16.86
C PRO A 179 9.47 -6.62 -17.56
N GLN A 180 10.01 -6.99 -18.72
CA GLN A 180 10.94 -6.16 -19.47
C GLN A 180 10.33 -4.83 -19.95
N ALA A 181 9.08 -4.86 -20.42
CA ALA A 181 8.35 -3.67 -20.85
C ALA A 181 8.00 -2.76 -19.66
N ALA A 182 7.68 -3.35 -18.51
CA ALA A 182 7.43 -2.60 -17.29
C ALA A 182 8.69 -1.86 -16.82
N VAL A 183 9.85 -2.52 -16.86
CA VAL A 183 11.14 -1.88 -16.56
C VAL A 183 11.47 -0.79 -17.57
N ASN A 184 11.26 -1.00 -18.88
CA ASN A 184 11.52 0.03 -19.88
C ASN A 184 10.64 1.28 -19.66
N ASN A 185 9.34 1.08 -19.38
CA ASN A 185 8.45 2.19 -19.05
C ASN A 185 8.88 2.90 -17.76
N TRP A 186 9.32 2.14 -16.75
CA TRP A 186 9.89 2.71 -15.53
C TRP A 186 11.10 3.58 -15.80
N LEU A 187 12.12 3.03 -16.49
CA LEU A 187 13.37 3.73 -16.80
C LEU A 187 13.13 4.95 -17.69
N SER A 188 12.15 4.92 -18.59
CA SER A 188 11.79 6.09 -19.42
C SER A 188 11.33 7.31 -18.63
N ARG A 189 10.86 7.11 -17.38
CA ARG A 189 10.41 8.17 -16.48
C ARG A 189 11.54 8.69 -15.58
N VAL A 190 12.66 7.98 -15.52
CA VAL A 190 13.83 8.39 -14.76
C VAL A 190 14.51 9.49 -15.55
N LYS A 191 14.53 10.72 -15.00
CA LYS A 191 15.33 11.79 -15.59
C LYS A 191 16.80 11.34 -15.60
N PRO A 192 17.55 11.52 -16.70
CA PRO A 192 18.98 11.24 -16.68
C PRO A 192 19.57 12.02 -15.51
N TYR A 193 20.21 11.31 -14.57
CA TYR A 193 20.95 11.95 -13.49
C TYR A 193 21.89 12.95 -14.16
N SER A 194 21.73 14.23 -13.86
CA SER A 194 22.71 15.25 -14.20
C SER A 194 24.08 14.69 -13.79
N LYS A 195 25.04 14.58 -14.72
CA LYS A 195 26.37 14.02 -14.45
C LYS A 195 26.87 14.54 -13.09
N PRO A 196 26.98 13.69 -12.05
CA PRO A 196 27.60 14.10 -10.80
C PRO A 196 29.08 14.37 -11.07
N THR A 197 29.66 15.38 -10.42
CA THR A 197 31.10 15.62 -10.46
C THR A 197 31.82 14.43 -9.81
N GLU A 198 33.03 14.05 -10.28
CA GLU A 198 33.79 12.87 -9.80
C GLU A 198 33.86 12.73 -8.25
N GLN A 199 33.88 13.85 -7.53
CA GLN A 199 33.86 13.88 -6.07
C GLN A 199 32.56 13.38 -5.42
N GLN A 200 31.40 13.57 -6.06
CA GLN A 200 30.12 13.09 -5.54
C GLN A 200 29.94 11.58 -5.75
N ASP A 201 30.62 11.03 -6.75
CA ASP A 201 30.61 9.60 -7.06
C ASP A 201 31.47 8.80 -6.08
N GLU A 202 32.67 9.29 -5.76
CA GLU A 202 33.53 8.71 -4.72
C GLU A 202 32.85 8.72 -3.35
N ASP A 203 32.20 9.84 -2.98
CA ASP A 203 31.54 9.96 -1.67
C ASP A 203 30.33 9.03 -1.53
N PHE A 204 29.58 8.81 -2.62
CA PHE A 204 28.47 7.85 -2.65
C PHE A 204 28.95 6.39 -2.59
N LEU A 205 30.00 6.04 -3.34
CA LEU A 205 30.60 4.71 -3.31
C LEU A 205 31.19 4.39 -1.93
N GLN A 206 31.93 5.33 -1.34
CA GLN A 206 32.48 5.22 0.02
C GLN A 206 31.38 4.99 1.05
N LYS A 207 30.27 5.75 0.97
CA LYS A 207 29.14 5.62 1.89
C LYS A 207 28.44 4.27 1.78
N ARG A 208 28.35 3.72 0.57
CA ARG A 208 27.75 2.42 0.30
C ARG A 208 28.65 1.25 0.74
N ILE A 209 29.95 1.31 0.43
CA ILE A 209 30.95 0.35 0.92
C ILE A 209 30.96 0.32 2.44
N LYS A 210 30.88 1.49 3.09
CA LYS A 210 30.79 1.59 4.55
C LYS A 210 29.53 0.93 5.10
N GLN A 211 28.40 1.06 4.42
CA GLN A 211 27.14 0.45 4.83
C GLN A 211 27.14 -1.06 4.64
N GLU A 212 27.67 -1.56 3.52
CA GLU A 212 27.83 -3.00 3.25
C GLU A 212 28.84 -3.65 4.21
N ASN A 213 29.94 -2.97 4.53
CA ASN A 213 30.90 -3.43 5.54
C ASN A 213 30.29 -3.44 6.95
N GLN A 214 29.47 -2.44 7.30
CA GLN A 214 28.77 -2.39 8.59
C GLN A 214 27.72 -3.51 8.73
N ILE A 215 27.05 -3.89 7.64
CA ILE A 215 26.17 -5.06 7.60
C ILE A 215 26.99 -6.36 7.72
N THR A 216 28.14 -6.43 7.06
CA THR A 216 29.01 -7.62 7.07
C THR A 216 29.68 -7.84 8.45
N GLU A 217 30.08 -6.77 9.14
CA GLU A 217 30.53 -6.81 10.54
C GLU A 217 29.42 -7.26 11.49
N GLN A 218 28.18 -6.79 11.31
CA GLN A 218 27.06 -7.25 12.14
C GLN A 218 26.72 -8.74 11.94
N VAL A 219 27.11 -9.33 10.81
CA VAL A 219 26.88 -10.76 10.51
C VAL A 219 28.07 -11.63 10.93
N LYS A 220 29.28 -11.07 11.06
CA LYS A 220 30.47 -11.75 11.59
C LYS A 220 30.74 -11.35 13.03
N GLU A 221 30.04 -11.99 13.97
CA GLU A 221 30.56 -12.43 15.29
C GLU A 221 29.42 -13.01 16.16
N ILE A 222 28.73 -14.05 15.67
CA ILE A 222 28.07 -14.96 16.62
C ILE A 222 29.16 -15.89 17.12
N SER A 223 29.65 -15.64 18.35
CA SER A 223 30.59 -16.52 19.06
C SER A 223 30.16 -17.99 18.92
N PRO A 224 31.09 -18.96 18.79
CA PRO A 224 30.78 -20.39 18.72
C PRO A 224 29.79 -20.83 19.82
N GLU A 225 29.95 -20.30 21.04
CA GLU A 225 29.06 -20.57 22.18
C GLU A 225 27.63 -20.06 21.96
N GLN A 226 27.49 -18.90 21.31
CA GLN A 226 26.20 -18.28 21.03
C GLN A 226 25.49 -19.02 19.87
N ARG A 227 26.25 -19.59 18.93
CA ARG A 227 25.72 -20.51 17.91
C ARG A 227 25.22 -21.79 18.54
N GLU A 228 25.98 -22.37 19.47
CA GLU A 228 25.60 -23.59 20.18
C GLU A 228 24.33 -23.36 21.01
N LYS A 229 24.25 -22.26 21.78
CA LYS A 229 23.02 -21.87 22.50
C LYS A 229 21.80 -21.70 21.59
N ASN A 230 22.00 -21.14 20.40
CA ASN A 230 20.92 -20.97 19.43
C ASN A 230 20.47 -22.33 18.85
N LEU A 231 21.41 -23.25 18.59
CA LEU A 231 21.10 -24.61 18.14
C LEU A 231 20.35 -25.41 19.22
N THR A 232 20.76 -25.31 20.49
CA THR A 232 20.06 -25.97 21.61
C THR A 232 18.64 -25.43 21.75
N ARG A 233 18.44 -24.11 21.70
CA ARG A 233 17.09 -23.51 21.71
C ARG A 233 16.22 -23.98 20.56
N LEU A 234 16.78 -24.14 19.36
CA LEU A 234 16.03 -24.64 18.21
C LEU A 234 15.63 -26.12 18.39
N ALA A 235 16.49 -26.94 19.00
CA ALA A 235 16.17 -28.33 19.33
C ALA A 235 15.03 -28.40 20.37
N GLU A 236 15.09 -27.61 21.44
CA GLU A 236 14.04 -27.54 22.47
C GLU A 236 12.68 -27.10 21.89
N ILE A 237 12.69 -26.11 20.99
CA ILE A 237 11.48 -25.66 20.31
C ILE A 237 10.90 -26.78 19.43
N LYS A 238 11.76 -27.53 18.76
CA LYS A 238 11.34 -28.65 17.90
C LYS A 238 10.71 -29.79 18.74
N ASP A 239 11.33 -30.18 19.84
CA ASP A 239 10.81 -31.21 20.73
C ASP A 239 9.48 -30.80 21.39
N LYS A 240 9.34 -29.52 21.74
CA LYS A 240 8.10 -28.97 22.27
C LYS A 240 6.98 -28.99 21.22
N LEU A 241 7.30 -28.68 19.97
CA LEU A 241 6.36 -28.77 18.84
C LEU A 241 5.94 -30.22 18.56
N GLU A 242 6.87 -31.16 18.64
CA GLU A 242 6.58 -32.59 18.47
C GLU A 242 5.71 -33.13 19.61
N SER A 243 5.98 -32.73 20.85
CA SER A 243 5.16 -33.09 22.02
C SER A 243 3.73 -32.54 21.89
N MET A 244 3.58 -31.26 21.51
CA MET A 244 2.25 -30.67 21.24
C MET A 244 1.51 -31.36 20.09
N ARG A 245 2.25 -31.83 19.08
CA ARG A 245 1.66 -32.58 17.96
C ARG A 245 1.18 -33.97 18.39
N MET A 246 1.91 -34.65 19.27
CA MET A 246 1.51 -35.95 19.82
C MET A 246 0.31 -35.83 20.77
N GLU A 247 0.26 -34.79 21.62
CA GLU A 247 -0.91 -34.50 22.47
C GLU A 247 -2.17 -34.16 21.66
N ALA A 248 -2.00 -33.48 20.51
CA ALA A 248 -3.11 -33.18 19.61
C ALA A 248 -3.68 -34.44 18.93
N HIS A 249 -2.84 -35.46 18.66
CA HIS A 249 -3.27 -36.73 18.08
C HIS A 249 -3.80 -37.73 19.12
N GLY A 250 -3.40 -37.63 20.40
CA GLY A 250 -3.90 -38.50 21.48
C GLY A 250 -5.30 -38.16 22.00
N LYS A 251 -5.89 -37.02 21.62
CA LYS A 251 -7.25 -36.61 22.03
C LYS A 251 -8.35 -37.01 21.04
N GLN A 252 -8.04 -37.82 20.03
CA GLN A 252 -8.98 -38.32 19.01
C GLN A 252 -9.25 -39.83 19.11
N SER A 253 -8.97 -40.48 20.25
CA SER A 253 -9.40 -41.86 20.55
C SER A 253 -10.22 -41.90 21.82
#